data_AF-A0A356K5G6-F1
#
_entry.id   AF-A0A356K5G6-F1
#
_cell.length_a   1.000
_cell.length_b   1.000
_cell.length_c   1.000
_cell.angle_alpha   90.00
_cell.angle_beta   90.00
_cell.angle_gamma   90.00
#
_symmetry.space_group_name_H-M   'P 1'
#
loop_
_entity.id
_entity.type
_entity.pdbx_description
1 polymer ?
#
loop_
_entity_poly.entity_id
_entity_poly.type
_entity_poly.pdbx_seq_one_letter_code
_entity_poly.pdbx_strand_id
1 'polypeptide(L)'
;MRIAQYLELSWRRQGLDMSIEELNHGDLPRWLEAMDSLPDTAPTYVSFGNTVTIGDGQEIDDHDVFDRCIQTLVPWRKGPFR
;
A
#
# COMPACT_ATOMS: atom_id res chain seq x y z
N MET A 1 -9.65 2.62 -7.93
CA MET A 1 -8.88 3.80 -8.41
C MET A 1 -7.40 3.42 -8.36
N ARG A 2 -6.59 3.75 -9.37
CA ARG A 2 -5.15 3.43 -9.36
C ARG A 2 -4.44 4.21 -8.25
N ILE A 3 -3.41 3.63 -7.64
CA ILE A 3 -2.71 4.23 -6.51
C ILE A 3 -2.01 5.56 -6.87
N ALA A 4 -1.48 5.68 -8.07
CA ALA A 4 -0.89 6.94 -8.57
C ALA A 4 -1.91 8.09 -8.54
N GLN A 5 -3.12 7.84 -9.05
CA GLN A 5 -4.20 8.82 -9.05
C GLN A 5 -4.65 9.17 -7.64
N TYR A 6 -4.73 8.18 -6.74
CA TYR A 6 -5.04 8.41 -5.34
C TYR A 6 -4.02 9.35 -4.68
N LEU A 7 -2.72 9.12 -4.91
CA LEU A 7 -1.65 9.90 -4.32
C LEU A 7 -1.67 11.35 -4.81
N GLU A 8 -1.76 11.57 -6.13
CA GLU A 8 -1.83 12.93 -6.69
C GLU A 8 -3.06 13.70 -6.20
N LEU A 9 -4.23 13.05 -6.15
CA LEU A 9 -5.43 13.65 -5.56
C LEU A 9 -5.24 13.99 -4.08
N SER A 10 -4.56 13.12 -3.33
CA SER A 10 -4.29 13.30 -1.90
C SER A 10 -3.30 14.45 -1.65
N TRP A 11 -2.29 14.61 -2.50
CA TRP A 11 -1.34 15.72 -2.44
C TRP A 11 -1.98 17.04 -2.82
N ARG A 12 -2.80 17.06 -3.88
CA ARG A 12 -3.56 18.26 -4.28
C ARG A 12 -4.48 18.76 -3.17
N ARG A 13 -5.13 17.85 -2.43
CA ARG A 13 -5.95 18.19 -1.24
C ARG A 13 -5.13 18.84 -0.12
N GLN A 14 -3.82 18.62 -0.09
CA GLN A 14 -2.89 19.24 0.85
C GLN A 14 -2.23 20.51 0.29
N GLY A 15 -2.64 20.97 -0.90
CA GLY A 15 -2.09 22.16 -1.55
C GLY A 15 -0.76 21.91 -2.27
N LEU A 16 -0.36 20.66 -2.44
CA LEU A 16 0.82 20.27 -3.23
C LEU A 16 0.39 20.03 -4.67
N ASP A 17 0.94 20.80 -5.60
CA ASP A 17 0.77 20.59 -7.04
C ASP A 17 2.02 19.89 -7.59
N MET A 18 1.99 18.56 -7.54
CA MET A 18 3.07 17.70 -8.02
C MET A 18 2.49 16.45 -8.68
N SER A 19 3.16 15.97 -9.73
CA SER A 19 2.91 14.65 -10.32
C SER A 19 3.77 13.60 -9.62
N ILE A 20 3.24 12.38 -9.51
CA ILE A 20 4.03 11.27 -8.98
C ILE A 20 5.22 10.92 -9.86
N GLU A 21 5.13 11.19 -11.17
CA GLU A 21 6.19 10.92 -12.14
C GLU A 21 7.41 11.83 -11.94
N GLU A 22 7.21 13.01 -11.33
CA GLU A 22 8.27 13.97 -11.04
C GLU A 22 9.24 13.48 -9.95
N LEU A 23 8.86 12.48 -9.15
CA LEU A 23 9.74 11.84 -8.18
C LEU A 23 10.94 11.15 -8.84
N ASN A 24 10.84 10.81 -10.14
CA ASN A 24 11.91 10.26 -10.98
C ASN A 24 12.74 9.16 -10.29
N HIS A 25 12.05 8.18 -9.68
CA HIS A 25 12.68 7.09 -8.95
C HIS A 25 12.59 5.78 -9.75
N GLY A 26 13.70 5.06 -9.89
CA GLY A 26 13.79 3.85 -10.72
C GLY A 26 12.83 2.73 -10.28
N ASP A 27 12.63 2.54 -8.98
CA ASP A 27 11.68 1.56 -8.45
C ASP A 27 10.21 2.02 -8.42
N LEU A 28 9.92 3.29 -8.74
CA LEU A 28 8.57 3.83 -8.62
C LEU A 28 7.53 3.00 -9.40
N PRO A 29 7.76 2.62 -10.67
CA PRO A 29 6.80 1.79 -11.41
C PRO A 29 6.49 0.48 -10.69
N ARG A 30 7.54 -0.18 -10.16
CA ARG A 30 7.45 -1.45 -9.44
C ARG A 30 6.64 -1.32 -8.14
N TRP A 31 6.80 -0.23 -7.41
CA TRP A 31 6.03 0.02 -6.18
C TRP A 31 4.56 0.33 -6.46
N LEU A 32 4.28 1.13 -7.50
CA LEU A 32 2.90 1.46 -7.89
C LEU A 32 2.16 0.21 -8.36
N GLU A 33 2.81 -0.64 -9.15
CA GLU A 33 2.24 -1.91 -9.61
C GLU A 33 1.93 -2.87 -8.45
N ALA A 34 2.85 -2.98 -7.48
CA ALA A 34 2.61 -3.81 -6.28
C ALA A 34 1.43 -3.29 -5.47
N MET A 35 1.30 -1.97 -5.28
CA MET A 35 0.17 -1.40 -4.55
C MET A 35 -1.16 -1.54 -5.30
N ASP A 36 -1.16 -1.40 -6.62
CA ASP A 36 -2.35 -1.61 -7.46
C ASP A 36 -2.80 -3.08 -7.51
N SER A 37 -1.90 -4.01 -7.24
CA SER A 37 -2.13 -5.46 -7.28
C SER A 37 -2.52 -6.04 -5.93
N LEU A 38 -2.48 -5.24 -4.85
CA LEU A 38 -2.97 -5.68 -3.54
C LEU A 38 -4.48 -5.95 -3.61
N PRO A 39 -4.97 -7.02 -2.95
CA PRO A 39 -6.38 -7.33 -2.92
C PRO A 39 -7.17 -6.21 -2.23
N ASP A 40 -8.27 -5.78 -2.86
CA ASP A 40 -9.19 -4.77 -2.31
C ASP A 40 -10.22 -5.46 -1.40
N THR A 41 -9.78 -5.82 -0.20
CA THR A 41 -10.61 -6.44 0.83
C THR A 41 -10.87 -5.46 1.97
N ALA A 42 -12.13 -5.32 2.37
CA ALA A 42 -12.49 -4.58 3.58
C ALA A 42 -12.20 -5.45 4.83
N PRO A 43 -11.35 -5.00 5.76
CA PRO A 43 -11.03 -5.78 6.95
C PRO A 43 -12.24 -5.89 7.88
N THR A 44 -12.46 -7.05 8.49
CA THR A 44 -13.57 -7.18 9.47
C THR A 44 -13.21 -6.63 10.85
N TYR A 45 -11.91 -6.51 11.15
CA TYR A 45 -11.39 -6.02 12.41
C TYR A 45 -10.18 -5.11 12.23
N VAL A 46 -10.04 -4.10 13.09
CA VAL A 46 -8.87 -3.21 13.13
C VAL A 46 -8.50 -2.94 14.59
N SER A 47 -7.20 -3.10 14.92
CA SER A 47 -6.65 -2.86 16.25
C SER A 47 -5.44 -1.94 16.21
N PHE A 48 -5.43 -0.98 17.13
CA PHE A 48 -4.30 -0.08 17.36
C PHE A 48 -3.84 -0.23 18.81
N GLY A 49 -2.96 -1.20 19.05
CA GLY A 49 -2.41 -1.48 20.38
C GLY A 49 -0.88 -1.47 20.36
N ASN A 50 -0.26 -2.46 20.99
CA ASN A 50 1.18 -2.70 20.88
C ASN A 50 1.62 -2.98 19.44
N THR A 51 0.70 -3.45 18.59
CA THR A 51 0.86 -3.61 17.15
C THR A 51 -0.29 -2.92 16.43
N VAL A 52 -0.05 -2.57 15.17
CA VAL A 52 -1.14 -2.26 14.23
C VAL A 52 -1.56 -3.58 13.60
N THR A 53 -2.83 -3.96 13.81
CA THR A 53 -3.40 -5.20 13.30
C THR A 53 -4.62 -4.89 12.44
N ILE A 54 -4.64 -5.39 11.19
CA ILE A 54 -5.72 -5.14 10.24
C ILE A 54 -6.21 -6.48 9.67
N GLY A 55 -7.48 -6.78 9.91
CA GLY A 55 -8.14 -7.99 9.41
C GLY A 55 -7.65 -9.28 10.07
N ASP A 56 -7.95 -10.38 9.40
CA ASP A 56 -7.41 -11.72 9.62
C ASP A 56 -6.88 -12.24 8.27
N GLY A 57 -5.89 -13.13 8.29
CA GLY A 57 -5.36 -13.73 7.06
C GLY A 57 -6.47 -14.41 6.23
N GLN A 58 -7.48 -15.00 6.85
CA GLN A 58 -8.57 -15.68 6.16
C GLN A 58 -9.46 -14.74 5.31
N GLU A 59 -9.30 -13.42 5.44
CA GLU A 59 -10.05 -12.43 4.66
C GLU A 59 -9.45 -12.21 3.26
N ILE A 60 -8.26 -12.75 2.99
CA ILE A 60 -7.56 -12.60 1.71
C ILE A 60 -7.62 -13.92 0.94
N ASP A 61 -8.25 -13.91 -0.24
CA ASP A 61 -8.33 -15.11 -1.09
C ASP A 61 -6.99 -15.43 -1.78
N ASP A 62 -6.21 -14.41 -2.15
CA ASP A 62 -4.94 -14.56 -2.90
C ASP A 62 -3.73 -14.16 -2.05
N HIS A 63 -3.44 -15.00 -1.06
CA HIS A 63 -2.31 -14.84 -0.15
C HIS A 63 -0.96 -14.73 -0.89
N ASP A 64 -0.77 -15.49 -1.96
CA ASP A 64 0.48 -15.47 -2.74
C ASP A 64 0.69 -14.12 -3.44
N VAL A 65 -0.37 -13.52 -4.00
CA VAL A 65 -0.31 -12.17 -4.55
C VAL A 65 -0.01 -11.15 -3.46
N PHE A 66 -0.70 -11.24 -2.31
CA PHE A 66 -0.47 -10.34 -1.19
C PHE A 66 1.01 -10.38 -0.73
N ASP A 67 1.54 -11.56 -0.46
CA ASP A 67 2.92 -11.73 0.01
C ASP A 67 3.94 -11.21 -1.00
N ARG A 68 3.75 -11.48 -2.30
CA ARG A 68 4.61 -10.93 -3.36
C ARG A 68 4.58 -9.40 -3.40
N CYS A 69 3.39 -8.79 -3.25
CA CYS A 69 3.25 -7.34 -3.24
C CYS A 69 3.96 -6.72 -2.03
N ILE A 70 3.77 -7.27 -0.82
CA ILE A 70 4.44 -6.78 0.40
C ILE A 70 5.96 -6.96 0.33
N GLN A 71 6.44 -8.08 -0.21
CA GLN A 71 7.88 -8.31 -0.44
C GLN A 71 8.47 -7.33 -1.46
N THR A 72 7.68 -6.91 -2.45
CA THR A 72 8.12 -5.90 -3.44
C THR A 72 8.38 -4.55 -2.78
N LEU A 73 7.71 -4.24 -1.66
CA LEU A 73 7.81 -2.97 -0.93
C LEU A 73 8.92 -2.97 0.15
N VAL A 74 9.75 -4.01 0.24
CA VAL A 74 10.92 -4.00 1.14
C VAL A 74 11.94 -2.91 0.74
N PRO A 75 12.68 -2.32 1.70
CA PRO A 75 12.78 -2.69 3.11
C PRO A 75 11.76 -2.00 4.04
N TRP A 76 11.04 -2.79 4.85
CA TRP A 76 10.18 -2.29 5.93
C TRP A 76 10.99 -1.98 7.19
N ARG A 77 11.22 -0.70 7.46
CA ARG A 77 12.03 -0.23 8.61
C ARG A 77 11.23 0.06 9.89
N LYS A 78 9.89 0.02 9.80
CA LYS A 78 8.95 0.22 10.91
C LYS A 78 8.05 -0.99 11.02
N GLY A 79 7.63 -1.33 12.25
CA GLY A 79 6.81 -2.51 12.52
C GLY A 79 6.92 -2.95 13.99
N PRO A 80 6.36 -4.13 14.34
CA PRO A 80 5.70 -5.08 13.44
C PRO A 80 4.27 -4.65 13.05
N PHE A 81 3.87 -5.02 11.84
CA PHE A 81 2.48 -5.01 11.37
C PHE A 81 1.93 -6.43 11.41
N ARG A 82 0.65 -6.58 11.66
CA ARG A 82 -0.05 -7.87 11.71
C ARG A 82 -1.35 -7.82 10.94
#